data_AF-A0A353LVB8-F1
#
_entry.id   AF-A0A353LVB8-F1
#
_cell.length_a   1.000
_cell.length_b   1.000
_cell.length_c   1.000
_cell.angle_alpha   90.00
_cell.angle_beta   90.00
_cell.angle_gamma   90.00
#
_symmetry.space_group_name_H-M   'P 1'
#
loop_
_entity.id
_entity.type
_entity.pdbx_description
1 polymer ?
#
loop_
_entity_poly.entity_id
_entity_poly.type
_entity_poly.pdbx_seq_one_letter_code
_entity_poly.pdbx_strand_id
1 'polypeptide(L)'
;MTMKDLLYGALLAALALLIPLAFQGWLQVAIPPFSATLASHLPTMLAMTISPWVAILVGLGSSFGFFVTLGPIVAMRALTHAVFGAVGAKLHQKGFTLWQILLITLPLHALGEAGVVMLFGFSLYQALVVICLGTALHHTADSAITLAVYGSLRKAGVPLGVRAQRPVRHV
;
A
#
# COMPACT_ATOMS: atom_id res chain seq x y z
N MET A 1 3.70 -19.05 -4.99
CA MET A 1 3.97 -17.86 -5.82
C MET A 1 4.15 -18.37 -7.24
N THR A 2 3.37 -17.85 -8.18
CA THR A 2 3.42 -18.25 -9.61
C THR A 2 4.37 -17.35 -10.40
N MET A 3 4.69 -17.72 -11.64
CA MET A 3 5.45 -16.83 -12.54
C MET A 3 4.73 -15.49 -12.78
N LYS A 4 3.39 -15.51 -12.86
CA LYS A 4 2.58 -14.28 -12.98
C LYS A 4 2.72 -13.41 -11.74
N ASP A 5 2.69 -14.01 -10.54
CA ASP A 5 2.88 -13.30 -9.29
C ASP A 5 4.25 -12.62 -9.25
N LEU A 6 5.30 -13.31 -9.72
CA LEU A 6 6.66 -12.77 -9.76
C LEU A 6 6.75 -11.59 -10.73
N LEU A 7 6.17 -11.70 -11.92
CA LEU A 7 6.18 -10.61 -12.93
C LEU A 7 5.42 -9.38 -12.44
N TYR A 8 4.20 -9.56 -11.92
CA TYR A 8 3.45 -8.45 -11.35
C TYR A 8 4.11 -7.88 -10.10
N GLY A 9 4.66 -8.74 -9.24
CA GLY A 9 5.39 -8.33 -8.05
C GLY A 9 6.60 -7.47 -8.40
N ALA A 10 7.40 -7.88 -9.39
CA ALA A 10 8.55 -7.10 -9.85
C ALA A 10 8.13 -5.75 -10.45
N LEU A 11 7.10 -5.73 -11.31
CA LEU A 11 6.59 -4.50 -11.91
C LEU A 11 6.06 -3.52 -10.86
N LEU A 12 5.21 -4.01 -9.94
CA LEU A 12 4.63 -3.17 -8.89
C LEU A 12 5.67 -2.75 -7.86
N ALA A 13 6.67 -3.58 -7.55
CA ALA A 13 7.75 -3.20 -6.64
C ALA A 13 8.65 -2.14 -7.28
N ALA A 14 8.96 -2.26 -8.57
CA ALA A 14 9.66 -1.23 -9.32
C ALA A 14 8.87 0.09 -9.33
N LEU A 15 7.55 0.04 -9.53
CA LEU A 15 6.69 1.22 -9.44
C LEU A 15 6.66 1.82 -8.02
N ALA A 16 6.59 0.98 -6.99
CA ALA A 16 6.61 1.40 -5.59
C ALA A 16 7.91 2.11 -5.19
N LEU A 17 9.03 1.69 -5.77
CA LEU A 17 10.33 2.35 -5.63
C LEU A 17 10.39 3.64 -6.45
N LEU A 18 9.87 3.62 -7.68
CA LEU A 18 9.93 4.73 -8.62
C LEU A 18 9.10 5.94 -8.16
N ILE A 19 7.89 5.72 -7.63
CA ILE A 19 6.98 6.80 -7.24
C ILE A 19 7.65 7.81 -6.29
N PRO A 20 8.20 7.43 -5.12
CA PRO A 20 8.85 8.39 -4.25
C PRO A 20 10.02 9.12 -4.92
N LEU A 21 10.80 8.45 -5.79
CA LEU A 21 11.90 9.08 -6.53
C LEU A 21 11.41 10.11 -7.56
N ALA A 22 10.36 9.77 -8.30
CA ALA A 22 9.84 10.60 -9.40
C ALA A 22 8.90 11.72 -8.92
N PHE A 23 8.22 11.52 -7.79
CA PHE A 23 7.21 12.45 -7.28
C PHE A 23 7.74 13.37 -6.18
N GLN A 24 8.94 13.10 -5.66
CA GLN A 24 9.62 13.97 -4.72
C GLN A 24 9.65 15.42 -5.23
N GLY A 25 9.21 16.36 -4.40
CA GLY A 25 9.23 17.79 -4.69
C GLY A 25 8.06 18.37 -5.49
N TRP A 26 7.14 17.56 -6.05
CA TRP A 26 5.98 18.13 -6.78
C TRP A 26 4.63 17.44 -6.49
N LEU A 27 4.57 16.10 -6.41
CA LEU A 27 3.41 15.34 -5.92
C LEU A 27 3.63 14.84 -4.49
N GLN A 28 4.51 15.50 -3.76
CA GLN A 28 4.89 15.15 -2.40
C GLN A 28 4.72 16.36 -1.48
N VAL A 29 4.01 16.14 -0.39
CA VAL A 29 3.98 17.02 0.78
C VAL A 29 4.95 16.43 1.80
N ALA A 30 5.99 17.18 2.17
CA ALA A 30 6.97 16.77 3.17
C ALA A 30 7.17 17.91 4.19
N ILE A 31 6.44 17.83 5.30
CA ILE A 31 6.50 18.79 6.41
C ILE A 31 6.67 17.97 7.69
N PRO A 32 7.91 17.74 8.16
CA PRO A 32 8.18 16.83 9.27
C PRO A 32 7.32 17.08 10.52
N PRO A 33 6.80 16.03 11.18
CA PRO A 33 7.03 14.61 10.87
C PRO A 33 6.17 14.06 9.74
N PHE A 34 5.23 14.85 9.23
CA PHE A 34 4.29 14.40 8.20
C PHE A 34 4.95 14.36 6.82
N SER A 35 4.64 13.31 6.09
CA SER A 35 4.95 13.20 4.68
C SER A 35 3.88 12.38 3.98
N ALA A 36 3.60 12.77 2.74
CA ALA A 36 2.57 12.22 1.87
C ALA A 36 3.04 12.37 0.42
N THR A 37 3.22 11.26 -0.30
CA THR A 37 3.50 11.26 -1.75
C THR A 37 2.30 10.69 -2.46
N LEU A 38 1.65 11.46 -3.33
CA LEU A 38 0.42 11.03 -4.00
C LEU A 38 0.65 9.72 -4.76
N ALA A 39 -0.30 8.80 -4.67
CA ALA A 39 -0.26 7.45 -5.24
C ALA A 39 0.85 6.53 -4.68
N SER A 40 1.55 6.88 -3.60
CA SER A 40 2.59 6.00 -3.04
C SER A 40 2.07 4.66 -2.55
N HIS A 41 0.79 4.58 -2.15
CA HIS A 41 0.17 3.30 -1.77
C HIS A 41 -0.38 2.51 -2.96
N LEU A 42 -0.57 3.14 -4.13
CA LEU A 42 -1.19 2.53 -5.31
C LEU A 42 -0.58 1.15 -5.64
N PRO A 43 0.75 0.97 -5.71
CA PRO A 43 1.32 -0.33 -6.07
C PRO A 43 1.01 -1.39 -5.03
N THR A 44 1.11 -1.07 -3.74
CA THR A 44 0.81 -1.97 -2.63
C THR A 44 -0.67 -2.35 -2.62
N MET A 45 -1.56 -1.37 -2.83
CA MET A 45 -3.01 -1.59 -2.86
C MET A 45 -3.44 -2.45 -4.06
N LEU A 46 -2.82 -2.27 -5.23
CA LEU A 46 -3.02 -3.18 -6.37
C LEU A 46 -2.46 -4.58 -6.09
N ALA A 47 -1.31 -4.67 -5.43
CA ALA A 47 -0.68 -5.95 -5.10
C ALA A 47 -1.53 -6.82 -4.16
N MET A 48 -2.42 -6.22 -3.36
CA MET A 48 -3.40 -6.94 -2.54
C MET A 48 -4.31 -7.85 -3.38
N THR A 49 -4.63 -7.47 -4.62
CA THR A 49 -5.51 -8.29 -5.46
C THR A 49 -4.79 -9.50 -6.06
N ILE A 50 -3.46 -9.59 -5.89
CA ILE A 50 -2.59 -10.61 -6.50
C ILE A 50 -2.26 -11.72 -5.50
N SER A 51 -1.47 -11.42 -4.46
CA SER A 51 -1.18 -12.37 -3.38
C SER A 51 -0.51 -11.69 -2.18
N PRO A 52 -0.54 -12.31 -0.98
CA PRO A 52 0.14 -11.77 0.19
C PRO A 52 1.64 -11.57 -0.02
N TRP A 53 2.32 -12.49 -0.70
CA TRP A 53 3.76 -12.37 -0.96
C TRP A 53 4.09 -11.22 -1.90
N VAL A 54 3.28 -10.98 -2.93
CA VAL A 54 3.43 -9.83 -3.83
C VAL A 54 3.22 -8.54 -3.05
N ALA A 55 2.17 -8.45 -2.23
CA ALA A 55 1.92 -7.25 -1.43
C ALA A 55 3.05 -6.94 -0.44
N ILE A 56 3.65 -7.96 0.18
CA ILE A 56 4.84 -7.81 1.05
C ILE A 56 6.03 -7.26 0.25
N LEU A 57 6.36 -7.88 -0.89
CA LEU A 57 7.50 -7.46 -1.73
C LEU A 57 7.35 -6.00 -2.20
N VAL A 58 6.14 -5.63 -2.60
CA VAL A 58 5.84 -4.26 -3.06
C VAL A 58 5.91 -3.26 -1.90
N GLY A 59 5.41 -3.62 -0.72
CA GLY A 59 5.55 -2.80 0.49
C GLY A 59 7.01 -2.59 0.90
N LEU A 60 7.85 -3.62 0.79
CA LEU A 60 9.30 -3.51 1.03
C LEU A 60 9.98 -2.61 -0.02
N GLY A 61 9.61 -2.73 -1.30
CA GLY A 61 10.08 -1.84 -2.36
C GLY A 61 9.71 -0.38 -2.11
N SER A 62 8.49 -0.13 -1.64
CA SER A 62 8.03 1.20 -1.22
C SER A 62 8.85 1.76 -0.06
N SER A 63 9.08 0.96 0.98
CA SER A 63 9.91 1.36 2.14
C SER A 63 11.33 1.73 1.71
N PHE A 64 11.94 0.94 0.82
CA PHE A 64 13.26 1.25 0.27
C PHE A 64 13.26 2.55 -0.57
N GLY A 65 12.25 2.78 -1.40
CA GLY A 65 12.11 4.04 -2.13
C GLY A 65 12.01 5.25 -1.21
N PHE A 66 11.28 5.14 -0.10
CA PHE A 66 11.19 6.19 0.92
C PHE A 66 12.47 6.35 1.75
N PHE A 67 13.23 5.28 1.97
CA PHE A 67 14.54 5.36 2.60
C PHE A 67 15.50 6.24 1.81
N VAL A 68 15.55 6.04 0.49
CA VAL A 68 16.43 6.79 -0.41
C VAL A 68 16.03 8.28 -0.51
N THR A 69 14.75 8.60 -0.37
CA THR A 69 14.20 9.95 -0.62
C THR A 69 13.98 10.80 0.62
N LEU A 70 13.43 10.20 1.70
CA LEU A 70 13.00 10.89 2.91
C LEU A 70 13.66 10.37 4.20
N GLY A 71 14.52 9.36 4.10
CA GLY A 71 15.32 8.84 5.21
C GLY A 71 14.62 7.78 6.08
N PRO A 72 15.29 7.35 7.17
CA PRO A 72 14.95 6.12 7.88
C PRO A 72 13.60 6.14 8.62
N ILE A 73 13.19 7.29 9.17
CA ILE A 73 11.92 7.37 9.92
C ILE A 73 10.73 7.17 8.98
N VAL A 74 10.76 7.79 7.79
CA VAL A 74 9.71 7.61 6.78
C VAL A 74 9.78 6.21 6.17
N ALA A 75 10.98 5.66 5.96
CA ALA A 75 11.13 4.27 5.53
C ALA A 75 10.50 3.27 6.50
N MET A 76 10.69 3.46 7.81
CA MET A 76 10.10 2.63 8.86
C MET A 76 8.57 2.76 8.88
N ARG A 77 8.02 3.96 8.65
CA ARG A 77 6.58 4.14 8.45
C ARG A 77 6.09 3.37 7.23
N ALA A 78 6.80 3.49 6.11
CA ALA A 78 6.48 2.78 4.87
C ALA A 78 6.63 1.25 4.96
N LEU A 79 7.34 0.68 5.96
CA LEU A 79 7.31 -0.77 6.21
C LEU A 79 5.89 -1.26 6.57
N THR A 80 5.04 -0.39 7.13
CA THR A 80 3.63 -0.73 7.38
C THR A 80 2.89 -1.08 6.08
N HIS A 81 3.36 -0.63 4.91
CA HIS A 81 2.82 -1.00 3.60
C HIS A 81 2.86 -2.50 3.37
N ALA A 82 3.95 -3.18 3.77
CA ALA A 82 4.06 -4.62 3.68
C ALA A 82 3.04 -5.32 4.60
N VAL A 83 2.80 -4.77 5.79
CA VAL A 83 1.87 -5.32 6.79
C VAL A 83 0.43 -5.18 6.32
N PHE A 84 -0.03 -3.96 6.02
CA PHE A 84 -1.41 -3.75 5.60
C PHE A 84 -1.66 -4.36 4.21
N GLY A 85 -0.66 -4.37 3.32
CA GLY A 85 -0.69 -5.09 2.05
C GLY A 85 -0.93 -6.59 2.23
N ALA A 86 -0.21 -7.24 3.13
CA ALA A 86 -0.38 -8.66 3.42
C ALA A 86 -1.78 -8.97 3.99
N VAL A 87 -2.26 -8.14 4.92
CA VAL A 87 -3.60 -8.27 5.51
C VAL A 87 -4.66 -8.08 4.43
N GLY A 88 -4.55 -7.03 3.62
CA GLY A 88 -5.48 -6.76 2.53
C GLY A 88 -5.52 -7.88 1.50
N ALA A 89 -4.38 -8.47 1.16
CA ALA A 89 -4.31 -9.61 0.26
C ALA A 89 -4.99 -10.86 0.84
N LYS A 90 -4.86 -11.11 2.13
CA LYS A 90 -5.58 -12.21 2.81
C LYS A 90 -7.09 -11.97 2.81
N LEU A 91 -7.54 -10.72 2.98
CA LEU A 91 -8.96 -10.37 2.87
C LEU A 91 -9.48 -10.56 1.43
N HIS A 92 -8.68 -10.20 0.42
CA HIS A 92 -9.01 -10.46 -0.98
C HIS A 92 -9.20 -11.96 -1.27
N GLN A 93 -8.33 -12.80 -0.73
CA GLN A 93 -8.48 -14.27 -0.84
C GLN A 93 -9.74 -14.80 -0.16
N LYS A 94 -10.25 -14.10 0.86
CA LYS A 94 -11.52 -14.42 1.53
C LYS A 94 -12.75 -13.85 0.80
N GLY A 95 -12.59 -13.20 -0.35
CA GLY A 95 -13.68 -12.72 -1.19
C GLY A 95 -14.19 -11.32 -0.87
N PHE A 96 -13.50 -10.56 -0.01
CA PHE A 96 -13.83 -9.14 0.20
C PHE A 96 -13.54 -8.33 -1.08
N THR A 97 -14.37 -7.34 -1.37
CA THR A 97 -14.14 -6.44 -2.50
C THR A 97 -13.00 -5.46 -2.21
N LEU A 98 -12.34 -4.95 -3.25
CA LEU A 98 -11.19 -4.05 -3.05
C LEU A 98 -11.54 -2.81 -2.21
N TRP A 99 -12.71 -2.19 -2.39
CA TRP A 99 -13.10 -1.03 -1.59
C TRP A 99 -13.28 -1.38 -0.10
N GLN A 100 -13.81 -2.57 0.22
CA GLN A 100 -13.94 -3.04 1.61
C GLN A 100 -12.56 -3.26 2.23
N ILE A 101 -11.65 -3.85 1.45
CA ILE A 101 -10.28 -4.11 1.88
C ILE A 101 -9.58 -2.80 2.21
N LEU A 102 -9.65 -1.81 1.32
CA LEU A 102 -9.03 -0.49 1.52
C LEU A 102 -9.57 0.18 2.80
N LEU A 103 -10.89 0.13 3.02
CA LEU A 103 -11.51 0.64 4.25
C LEU A 103 -11.04 -0.08 5.52
N ILE A 104 -10.92 -1.41 5.47
CA ILE A 104 -10.45 -2.23 6.61
C ILE A 104 -8.96 -2.00 6.88
N THR A 105 -8.14 -1.82 5.84
CA THR A 105 -6.69 -1.60 6.00
C THR A 105 -6.32 -0.18 6.39
N LEU A 106 -7.20 0.80 6.19
CA LEU A 106 -6.99 2.20 6.58
C LEU A 106 -6.59 2.36 8.05
N PRO A 107 -7.33 1.84 9.06
CA PRO A 107 -6.93 1.99 10.45
C PRO A 107 -5.61 1.26 10.76
N LEU A 108 -5.36 0.10 10.14
CA LEU A 108 -4.12 -0.65 10.30
C LEU A 108 -2.91 0.17 9.80
N HIS A 109 -3.06 0.86 8.68
CA HIS A 109 -2.04 1.72 8.12
C HIS A 109 -1.80 2.96 9.00
N ALA A 110 -2.87 3.72 9.28
CA ALA A 110 -2.78 4.98 10.01
C ALA A 110 -2.24 4.80 11.44
N LEU A 111 -2.75 3.80 12.17
CA LEU A 111 -2.28 3.50 13.52
C LEU A 111 -0.88 2.86 13.51
N GLY A 112 -0.57 2.07 12.47
CA GLY A 112 0.77 1.50 12.28
C GLY A 112 1.82 2.59 12.16
N GLU A 113 1.61 3.59 11.31
CA GLU A 113 2.54 4.70 11.17
C GLU A 113 2.64 5.57 12.43
N ALA A 114 1.51 5.82 13.11
CA ALA A 114 1.50 6.52 14.39
C ALA A 114 2.34 5.78 15.44
N GLY A 115 2.19 4.46 15.53
CA GLY A 115 2.99 3.62 16.41
C GLY A 115 4.48 3.69 16.08
N VAL A 116 4.85 3.66 14.79
CA VAL A 116 6.24 3.79 14.36
C VAL A 116 6.84 5.10 14.84
N VAL A 117 6.18 6.25 14.61
CA VAL A 117 6.75 7.54 15.01
C VAL A 117 6.86 7.69 16.54
N MET A 118 5.98 7.07 17.32
CA MET A 118 6.11 7.07 18.78
C MET A 118 7.41 6.40 19.25
N LEU A 119 7.90 5.37 18.54
CA LEU A 119 9.19 4.74 18.83
C LEU A 119 10.40 5.67 18.62
N PHE A 120 10.23 6.72 17.81
CA PHE A 120 11.25 7.73 17.54
C PHE A 120 11.10 9.00 18.42
N GLY A 121 10.25 8.95 19.47
CA GLY A 121 10.12 10.01 20.45
C GLY A 121 9.18 11.16 20.04
N PHE A 122 8.42 11.02 18.95
CA PHE A 122 7.39 12.01 18.60
C PHE A 122 6.27 11.99 19.64
N SER A 123 5.75 13.18 19.96
CA SER A 123 4.67 13.34 20.96
C SER A 123 3.39 12.65 20.52
N LEU A 124 2.50 12.36 21.47
CA LEU A 124 1.19 11.76 21.19
C LEU A 124 0.35 12.61 20.22
N TYR A 125 0.46 13.94 20.33
CA TYR A 125 -0.18 14.87 19.40
C TYR A 125 0.36 14.71 17.97
N GLN A 126 1.69 14.66 17.81
CA GLN A 126 2.31 14.43 16.51
C GLN A 126 1.94 13.05 15.95
N ALA A 127 1.93 12.01 16.76
CA ALA A 127 1.60 10.66 16.32
C ALA A 127 0.13 10.51 15.91
N LEU A 128 -0.81 10.96 16.75
CA LEU A 128 -2.24 10.74 16.50
C LEU A 128 -2.87 11.83 15.62
N VAL A 129 -2.54 13.10 15.83
CA VAL A 129 -3.19 14.18 15.07
C VAL A 129 -2.47 14.40 13.75
N VAL A 130 -1.15 14.53 13.77
CA VAL A 130 -0.39 14.88 12.56
C VAL A 130 -0.21 13.65 11.67
N ILE A 131 0.27 12.53 12.21
CA ILE A 131 0.55 11.32 11.43
C ILE A 131 -0.70 10.49 11.21
N CYS A 132 -1.39 10.01 12.25
CA CYS A 132 -2.53 9.09 12.05
C CYS A 132 -3.63 9.71 11.17
N LEU A 133 -4.07 10.95 11.43
CA LEU A 133 -5.10 11.59 10.60
C LEU A 133 -4.58 11.93 9.20
N GLY A 134 -3.35 12.44 9.09
CA GLY A 134 -2.74 12.73 7.79
C GLY A 134 -2.62 11.48 6.92
N THR A 135 -2.15 10.37 7.50
CA THR A 135 -2.04 9.05 6.85
C THR A 135 -3.41 8.50 6.48
N ALA A 136 -4.44 8.68 7.29
CA ALA A 136 -5.80 8.27 6.96
C ALA A 136 -6.35 9.04 5.74
N LEU A 137 -6.17 10.37 5.69
CA LEU A 137 -6.57 11.19 4.55
C LEU A 137 -5.80 10.81 3.28
N HIS A 138 -4.49 10.64 3.40
CA HIS A 138 -3.62 10.24 2.30
C HIS A 138 -3.97 8.84 1.76
N HIS A 139 -4.16 7.86 2.64
CA HIS A 139 -4.59 6.50 2.27
C HIS A 139 -5.95 6.53 1.56
N THR A 140 -6.85 7.42 1.96
CA THR A 140 -8.15 7.59 1.31
C THR A 140 -7.99 8.15 -0.11
N ALA A 141 -7.14 9.16 -0.30
CA ALA A 141 -6.83 9.70 -1.63
C ALA A 141 -6.24 8.61 -2.55
N ASP A 142 -5.24 7.88 -2.07
CA ASP A 142 -4.62 6.78 -2.83
C ASP A 142 -5.57 5.61 -3.08
N SER A 143 -6.52 5.37 -2.17
CA SER A 143 -7.59 4.38 -2.35
C SER A 143 -8.50 4.75 -3.52
N ALA A 144 -8.88 6.03 -3.64
CA ALA A 144 -9.68 6.50 -4.77
C ALA A 144 -8.94 6.33 -6.10
N ILE A 145 -7.65 6.70 -6.14
CA ILE A 145 -6.78 6.49 -7.31
C ILE A 145 -6.69 4.99 -7.65
N THR A 146 -6.47 4.15 -6.64
CA THR A 146 -6.38 2.70 -6.80
C THR A 146 -7.64 2.11 -7.38
N LEU A 147 -8.82 2.49 -6.87
CA LEU A 147 -10.10 2.00 -7.38
C LEU A 147 -10.31 2.40 -8.85
N ALA A 148 -9.96 3.64 -9.22
CA ALA A 148 -10.05 4.11 -10.60
C ALA A 148 -9.10 3.34 -11.54
N VAL A 149 -7.84 3.15 -11.13
CA VAL A 149 -6.83 2.40 -11.89
C VAL A 149 -7.23 0.92 -11.99
N TYR A 150 -7.64 0.29 -10.89
CA TYR A 150 -8.09 -1.09 -10.87
C TYR A 150 -9.30 -1.32 -11.79
N GLY A 151 -10.29 -0.43 -11.74
CA GLY A 151 -11.45 -0.47 -12.65
C GLY A 151 -11.06 -0.36 -14.12
N SER A 152 -10.11 0.52 -14.44
CA SER A 152 -9.60 0.72 -15.80
C SER A 152 -8.84 -0.52 -16.30
N LEU A 153 -7.97 -1.10 -15.47
CA LEU A 153 -7.22 -2.32 -15.78
C LEU A 153 -8.15 -3.52 -16.00
N ARG A 154 -9.17 -3.66 -15.16
CA ARG A 154 -10.24 -4.66 -15.31
C ARG A 154 -10.98 -4.52 -16.63
N LYS A 155 -11.36 -3.30 -17.01
CA LYS A 155 -12.05 -3.01 -18.28
C LYS A 155 -11.16 -3.32 -19.50
N ALA A 156 -9.85 -3.08 -19.38
CA ALA A 156 -8.86 -3.41 -20.41
C ALA A 156 -8.51 -4.91 -20.47
N GLY A 157 -9.10 -5.75 -19.62
CA GLY A 157 -8.85 -7.20 -19.62
C GLY A 157 -7.53 -7.61 -18.96
N VAL A 158 -6.90 -6.73 -18.17
CA VAL A 158 -5.67 -7.07 -17.45
C VAL A 158 -5.97 -8.04 -16.30
N PRO A 159 -5.36 -9.23 -16.27
CA PRO A 159 -5.68 -10.26 -15.27
C PRO A 159 -4.97 -10.00 -13.93
N LEU A 160 -5.48 -9.06 -13.14
CA LEU A 160 -4.99 -8.77 -11.78
C LEU A 160 -5.56 -9.75 -10.74
N GLY A 161 -4.89 -10.91 -10.58
CA GLY A 161 -5.09 -11.91 -9.51
C GLY A 161 -6.53 -12.38 -9.23
N VAL A 162 -6.79 -13.07 -8.13
CA VAL A 162 -6.70 -14.55 -8.01
C VAL A 162 -7.92 -15.15 -8.72
N ARG A 163 -7.74 -16.18 -9.57
CA ARG A 163 -8.88 -16.97 -10.07
C ARG A 163 -9.54 -17.57 -8.83
N ALA A 164 -10.73 -17.09 -8.46
CA ALA A 164 -11.52 -17.73 -7.42
C ALA A 164 -11.50 -19.23 -7.70
N GLN A 165 -10.93 -20.02 -6.78
CA GLN A 165 -11.07 -21.46 -6.88
C GLN A 165 -12.57 -21.70 -6.83
N ARG A 166 -13.18 -21.99 -7.98
CA ARG A 166 -14.53 -22.52 -7.99
C ARG A 166 -14.46 -23.78 -7.14
N PRO A 167 -15.33 -23.96 -6.14
CA PRO A 167 -15.39 -25.24 -5.46
C PRO A 167 -15.61 -26.29 -6.54
N VAL A 168 -14.70 -27.28 -6.59
CA VAL A 168 -14.88 -28.44 -7.44
C VAL A 168 -16.18 -29.07 -7.00
N ARG A 169 -17.25 -28.90 -7.79
CA ARG A 169 -18.49 -29.63 -7.56
C ARG A 169 -18.19 -31.08 -7.90
N HIS A 170 -17.96 -31.89 -6.87
CA HIS A 170 -18.12 -33.33 -6.96
C HIS A 170 -19.62 -33.59 -7.07
N VAL A 171 -20.11 -33.65 -8.31
CA VAL A 171 -21.42 -34.23 -8.65
C VAL A 171 -21.17 -35.23 -9.75
#